data_AF-A0A5P9P8I8-F1
#
_entry.id   AF-A0A5P9P8I8-F1
#
_cell.length_a   1.000
_cell.length_b   1.000
_cell.length_c   1.000
_cell.angle_alpha   90.00
_cell.angle_beta   90.00
_cell.angle_gamma   90.00
#
_symmetry.space_group_name_H-M   'P 1'
#
loop_
_entity.id
_entity.type
_entity.pdbx_description
1 polymer ?
#
loop_
_entity_poly.entity_id
_entity_poly.type
_entity_poly.pdbx_seq_one_letter_code
_entity_poly.pdbx_strand_id
1 'polypeptide(L)'
;MYTGISVLDSGYGSVSWANDSDEEVWVKTTIISDSGFLADSDVIYEREYRIFPNQHSRSGDTNIVETGTYDVEVEVTSKDRSESAGPFSTTWNPADCYHQELTMRIDNDLRVRFMQKTCE
;
A
#
# COMPACT_ATOMS: atom_id res chain seq x y z
N MET A 1 35.70 -6.04 -21.52
CA MET A 1 34.44 -5.27 -21.42
C MET A 1 33.64 -5.87 -20.29
N TYR A 2 33.60 -5.19 -19.15
CA TYR A 2 32.70 -5.55 -18.06
C TYR A 2 31.47 -4.68 -18.20
N THR A 3 30.38 -5.25 -18.68
CA THR A 3 29.03 -4.76 -18.36
C THR A 3 28.33 -5.95 -17.73
N GLY A 4 28.76 -6.25 -16.50
CA GLY A 4 27.95 -7.06 -15.60
C GLY A 4 26.69 -6.27 -15.35
N ILE A 5 25.63 -6.59 -16.07
CA ILE A 5 24.28 -6.21 -15.68
C ILE A 5 24.09 -6.95 -14.36
N SER A 6 24.30 -6.25 -13.25
CA SER A 6 23.87 -6.74 -11.96
C SER A 6 22.37 -6.91 -12.11
N VAL A 7 21.93 -8.16 -12.24
CA VAL A 7 20.58 -8.57 -11.87
C VAL A 7 20.51 -8.31 -10.37
N LEU A 8 20.35 -7.04 -9.99
CA LEU A 8 19.84 -6.69 -8.68
C LEU A 8 18.47 -7.35 -8.68
N ASP A 9 18.37 -8.44 -7.95
CA ASP A 9 17.12 -9.17 -7.67
C ASP A 9 16.06 -8.10 -7.40
N SER A 10 15.15 -7.86 -8.35
CA SER A 10 14.15 -6.81 -8.19
C SER A 10 13.31 -7.24 -7.01
N GLY A 11 13.48 -6.53 -5.89
CA GLY A 11 12.73 -6.84 -4.68
C GLY A 11 11.24 -6.72 -4.93
N TYR A 12 10.44 -7.11 -3.96
CA TYR A 12 8.99 -7.03 -4.08
C TYR A 12 8.38 -6.11 -3.03
N GLY A 13 7.21 -5.56 -3.37
CA GLY A 13 6.38 -4.77 -2.47
C GLY A 13 5.20 -5.56 -1.93
N SER A 14 4.94 -5.38 -0.63
CA SER A 14 3.75 -5.92 0.04
C SER A 14 3.00 -4.80 0.75
N VAL A 15 1.69 -4.99 0.92
CA VAL A 15 0.85 -4.10 1.73
C VAL A 15 0.37 -4.83 2.98
N SER A 16 0.21 -4.11 4.08
CA SER A 16 -0.42 -4.61 5.29
C SER A 16 -1.42 -3.62 5.84
N TRP A 17 -2.41 -4.14 6.57
CA TRP A 17 -3.46 -3.32 7.15
C TRP A 17 -3.51 -3.53 8.66
N ALA A 18 -3.70 -2.44 9.40
CA ALA A 18 -4.19 -2.50 10.77
C ALA A 18 -5.48 -1.68 10.87
N ASN A 19 -6.47 -2.22 11.57
CA ASN A 19 -7.72 -1.52 11.82
C ASN A 19 -7.83 -1.29 13.32
N ASP A 20 -7.40 -0.09 13.75
CA ASP A 20 -7.45 0.36 15.14
C ASP A 20 -8.85 0.90 15.51
N SER A 21 -9.81 0.89 14.58
CA SER A 21 -11.19 1.26 14.87
C SER A 21 -11.95 0.16 15.61
N ASP A 22 -13.00 0.54 16.32
CA ASP A 22 -13.88 -0.38 17.03
C ASP A 22 -14.79 -1.20 16.10
N GLU A 23 -14.87 -0.81 14.82
CA GLU A 23 -15.74 -1.42 13.83
C GLU A 23 -14.96 -2.03 12.65
N GLU A 24 -15.62 -2.94 11.95
CA GLU A 24 -15.08 -3.49 10.72
C GLU A 24 -15.30 -2.51 9.56
N VAL A 25 -14.34 -2.47 8.64
CA VAL A 25 -14.37 -1.56 7.50
C VAL A 25 -14.03 -2.27 6.20
N TRP A 26 -14.44 -1.69 5.09
CA TRP A 26 -14.00 -2.04 3.74
C TRP A 26 -12.91 -1.07 3.31
N VAL A 27 -11.83 -1.61 2.77
CA VAL A 27 -10.64 -0.83 2.38
C VAL A 27 -10.33 -1.13 0.94
N LYS A 28 -10.51 -0.14 0.07
CA LYS A 28 -10.08 -0.19 -1.32
C LYS A 28 -8.68 0.40 -1.41
N THR A 29 -7.72 -0.37 -1.91
CA THR A 29 -6.34 0.06 -2.13
C THR A 29 -6.04 0.04 -3.62
N THR A 30 -5.60 1.17 -4.15
CA THR A 30 -5.17 1.35 -5.53
C THR A 30 -3.71 1.75 -5.54
N ILE A 31 -2.89 1.06 -6.33
CA ILE A 31 -1.48 1.39 -6.55
C ILE A 31 -1.31 1.76 -8.01
N ILE A 32 -0.74 2.94 -8.20
CA ILE A 32 -0.55 3.59 -9.47
C ILE A 32 0.96 3.65 -9.72
N SER A 33 1.40 3.18 -10.89
CA SER A 33 2.79 3.32 -11.29
C SER A 33 3.08 4.77 -11.64
N ASP A 34 4.14 5.32 -11.03
CA ASP A 34 4.77 6.53 -11.58
C ASP A 34 5.72 6.09 -12.69
N SER A 35 5.23 6.13 -13.93
CA SER A 35 5.99 5.84 -15.13
C SER A 35 6.87 7.04 -15.57
N GLY A 36 6.94 8.11 -14.75
CA GLY A 36 7.74 9.31 -14.98
C GLY A 36 7.04 10.35 -15.85
N PHE A 37 7.64 11.55 -15.92
CA PHE A 37 7.08 12.81 -16.46
C PHE A 37 6.52 12.79 -17.91
N LEU A 38 6.68 11.69 -18.65
CA LEU A 38 6.27 11.58 -20.07
C LEU A 38 5.39 10.35 -20.36
N ALA A 39 5.08 9.52 -19.38
CA ALA A 39 4.25 8.33 -19.55
C ALA A 39 2.95 8.48 -18.75
N ASP A 40 1.88 7.88 -19.27
CA ASP A 40 0.62 7.82 -18.54
C ASP A 40 0.79 6.92 -17.31
N SER A 41 0.30 7.39 -16.17
CA SER A 41 0.22 6.64 -14.93
C SER A 41 -0.77 5.49 -15.09
N ASP A 42 -0.38 4.26 -14.74
CA ASP A 42 -1.25 3.08 -14.87
C ASP A 42 -1.62 2.52 -13.49
N VAL A 43 -2.88 2.10 -13.33
CA VAL A 43 -3.30 1.32 -12.17
C VAL A 43 -2.75 -0.09 -12.32
N ILE A 44 -1.74 -0.42 -11.52
CA ILE A 44 -1.06 -1.72 -11.57
C ILE A 44 -1.60 -2.72 -10.54
N TYR A 45 -2.31 -2.22 -9.53
CA TYR A 45 -2.98 -3.03 -8.53
C TYR A 45 -4.19 -2.29 -7.96
N GLU A 46 -5.33 -2.97 -7.89
CA GLU A 46 -6.54 -2.47 -7.24
C GLU A 46 -7.24 -3.63 -6.56
N ARG A 47 -7.47 -3.54 -5.25
CA ARG A 47 -8.26 -4.53 -4.50
C ARG A 47 -9.02 -3.89 -3.35
N GLU A 48 -10.16 -4.49 -3.03
CA GLU A 48 -10.96 -4.13 -1.86
C GLU A 48 -11.02 -5.29 -0.87
N TYR A 49 -10.75 -4.99 0.41
CA TYR A 49 -10.75 -5.97 1.48
C TYR A 49 -11.62 -5.56 2.67
N ARG A 50 -12.19 -6.57 3.31
CA ARG A 50 -12.89 -6.45 4.59
C ARG A 50 -11.89 -6.60 5.74
N ILE A 51 -11.69 -5.54 6.52
CA ILE A 51 -10.70 -5.50 7.61
C ILE A 51 -11.41 -5.41 8.96
N PHE A 52 -11.29 -6.47 9.76
CA PHE A 52 -11.83 -6.53 11.12
C PHE A 52 -10.95 -5.74 12.11
N PRO A 53 -11.52 -5.21 13.19
CA PRO A 53 -10.76 -4.60 14.29
C PRO A 53 -9.59 -5.49 14.72
N ASN A 54 -8.39 -4.92 14.76
CA ASN A 54 -7.19 -5.61 15.19
C ASN A 54 -6.19 -4.65 15.84
N GLN A 55 -5.60 -5.06 16.97
CA GLN A 55 -4.57 -4.27 17.65
C GLN A 55 -3.17 -4.44 17.01
N HIS A 56 -3.04 -5.31 16.01
CA HIS A 56 -1.80 -5.63 15.33
C HIS A 56 -2.02 -5.63 13.83
N SER A 57 -1.06 -5.11 13.07
CA SER A 57 -1.07 -5.19 11.61
C SER A 57 -1.16 -6.65 11.18
N ARG A 58 -2.19 -6.99 10.42
CA ARG A 58 -2.31 -8.29 9.78
C ARG A 58 -1.59 -8.19 8.43
N SER A 59 -0.76 -9.19 8.11
CA SER A 59 -0.15 -9.31 6.78
C SER A 59 -1.26 -9.26 5.73
N GLY A 60 -1.13 -8.28 4.84
CA GLY A 60 -2.05 -8.09 3.73
C GLY A 60 -1.58 -8.86 2.50
N ASP A 61 -1.69 -8.24 1.32
CA ASP A 61 -1.21 -8.84 0.09
C ASP A 61 0.31 -8.71 -0.05
N THR A 62 0.95 -9.83 -0.37
CA THR A 62 2.40 -9.93 -0.51
C THR A 62 2.82 -10.03 -1.96
N ASN A 63 3.96 -9.41 -2.29
CA ASN A 63 4.62 -9.51 -3.60
C ASN A 63 3.74 -9.02 -4.76
N ILE A 64 3.03 -7.91 -4.54
CA ILE A 64 2.05 -7.36 -5.49
C ILE A 64 2.65 -6.44 -6.54
N VAL A 65 3.83 -5.88 -6.27
CA VAL A 65 4.58 -5.00 -7.16
C VAL A 65 6.08 -5.30 -7.03
N GLU A 66 6.86 -4.89 -8.03
CA GLU A 66 8.32 -4.85 -7.88
C GLU A 66 8.72 -3.70 -6.93
N THR A 67 10.00 -3.64 -6.55
CA THR A 67 10.52 -2.50 -5.79
C THR A 67 10.63 -1.29 -6.70
N GLY A 68 10.02 -0.19 -6.28
CA GLY A 68 9.90 1.02 -7.08
C GLY A 68 9.10 2.08 -6.35
N THR A 69 8.92 3.22 -7.03
CA THR A 69 8.09 4.32 -6.54
C THR A 69 6.67 4.19 -7.09
N TYR A 70 5.69 4.33 -6.22
CA TYR A 70 4.28 4.22 -6.57
C TYR A 70 3.45 5.29 -5.87
N ASP A 71 2.41 5.77 -6.53
CA ASP A 71 1.35 6.49 -5.85
C ASP A 71 0.32 5.49 -5.33
N VAL A 72 -0.11 5.67 -4.09
CA VAL A 72 -1.07 4.77 -3.44
C VAL A 72 -2.25 5.58 -2.99
N GLU A 73 -3.44 5.14 -3.39
CA GLU A 73 -4.73 5.71 -2.98
C GLU A 73 -5.52 4.68 -2.17
N VAL A 74 -6.14 5.15 -1.09
CA VAL A 74 -6.92 4.30 -0.18
C VAL A 74 -8.27 4.94 0.13
N GLU A 75 -9.34 4.21 -0.12
CA GLU A 75 -10.68 4.56 0.31
C GLU A 75 -11.13 3.62 1.42
N VAL A 76 -11.72 4.16 2.48
CA VAL A 76 -12.25 3.40 3.60
C VAL A 76 -13.75 3.61 3.67
N THR A 77 -14.50 2.52 3.78
CA THR A 77 -15.96 2.54 3.88
C THR A 77 -16.42 1.76 5.11
N SER A 78 -17.43 2.25 5.81
CA SER A 78 -18.03 1.57 6.95
C SER A 78 -18.57 0.19 6.55
N LYS A 79 -18.69 -0.74 7.50
CA LYS A 79 -19.19 -2.11 7.26
C LYS A 79 -20.51 -2.16 6.48
N ASP A 80 -21.44 -1.29 6.83
CA ASP A 80 -22.78 -1.18 6.25
C ASP A 80 -22.83 -0.30 4.98
N ARG A 81 -21.68 0.26 4.59
CA ARG A 81 -21.53 1.15 3.43
C ARG A 81 -22.30 2.47 3.54
N SER A 82 -22.65 2.90 4.75
CA SER A 82 -23.33 4.18 4.98
C SER A 82 -22.39 5.37 5.01
N GLU A 83 -21.13 5.17 5.37
CA GLU A 83 -20.11 6.21 5.48
C GLU A 83 -18.83 5.83 4.72
N SER A 84 -18.20 6.81 4.07
CA SER A 84 -16.93 6.63 3.35
C SER A 84 -15.99 7.81 3.59
N ALA A 85 -14.70 7.51 3.59
CA ALA A 85 -13.62 8.49 3.72
C ALA A 85 -12.49 8.20 2.71
N GLY A 86 -11.84 9.26 2.22
CA GLY A 86 -10.79 9.19 1.20
C GLY A 86 -11.21 9.74 -0.17
N PRO A 87 -10.43 9.48 -1.24
CA PRO A 87 -9.18 8.73 -1.21
C PRO A 87 -8.09 9.45 -0.40
N PHE A 88 -7.42 8.70 0.48
CA PHE A 88 -6.20 9.13 1.13
C PHE A 88 -5.02 8.71 0.26
N SER A 89 -4.08 9.61 0.01
CA SER A 89 -2.94 9.32 -0.85
C SER A 89 -1.60 9.39 -0.13
N THR A 90 -0.65 8.58 -0.60
CA THR A 90 0.76 8.66 -0.24
C THR A 90 1.62 8.22 -1.41
N THR A 91 2.86 8.71 -1.46
CA THR A 91 3.90 8.11 -2.30
C THR A 91 4.58 6.99 -1.52
N TRP A 92 4.55 5.78 -2.08
CA TRP A 92 5.31 4.63 -1.62
C TRP A 92 6.66 4.61 -2.32
N ASN A 93 7.73 4.85 -1.56
CA ASN A 93 9.08 4.92 -2.07
C ASN A 93 9.79 3.57 -1.93
N PRO A 94 10.73 3.26 -2.84
CA PRO A 94 11.57 2.09 -2.72
C PRO A 94 12.32 2.11 -1.39
N ALA A 95 12.36 0.97 -0.71
CA ALA A 95 13.31 0.74 0.36
C ALA A 95 14.63 0.22 -0.23
N ASP A 96 15.78 0.53 0.39
CA ASP A 96 17.11 0.04 -0.02
C ASP A 96 17.32 -1.46 0.28
N CYS A 97 16.29 -2.29 0.11
CA CYS A 97 16.29 -3.70 0.43
C CYS A 97 15.32 -4.51 -0.46
N TYR A 98 15.46 -5.83 -0.38
CA TYR A 98 14.72 -6.77 -1.24
C TYR A 98 13.21 -6.83 -0.99
N HIS A 99 12.74 -6.38 0.18
CA HIS A 99 11.32 -6.38 0.50
C HIS A 99 10.93 -5.02 1.05
N GLN A 100 10.05 -4.32 0.32
CA GLN A 100 9.41 -3.10 0.79
C GLN A 100 8.00 -3.40 1.30
N GLU A 101 7.59 -2.72 2.38
CA GLU A 101 6.25 -2.88 2.95
C GLU A 101 5.60 -1.52 3.24
N LEU A 102 4.37 -1.36 2.77
CA LEU A 102 3.50 -0.25 3.13
C LEU A 102 2.40 -0.73 4.08
N THR A 103 2.44 -0.28 5.33
CA THR A 103 1.40 -0.52 6.31
C THR A 103 0.41 0.64 6.34
N MET A 104 -0.87 0.32 6.14
CA MET A 104 -2.00 1.25 6.28
C MET A 104 -2.68 1.01 7.63
N ARG A 105 -2.73 2.03 8.47
CA ARG A 105 -3.46 1.99 9.76
C ARG A 105 -4.71 2.85 9.71
N ILE A 106 -5.84 2.26 10.05
CA ILE A 106 -7.16 2.91 10.03
C ILE A 106 -7.57 3.25 11.46
N ASP A 107 -7.99 4.49 11.71
CA ASP A 107 -8.49 4.93 13.01
C ASP A 107 -10.03 4.96 13.10
N ASN A 108 -10.56 5.30 14.28
CA ASN A 108 -12.00 5.38 14.55
C ASN A 108 -12.75 6.42 13.71
N ASP A 109 -12.05 7.38 13.11
CA ASP A 109 -12.65 8.39 12.23
C ASP A 109 -12.52 7.99 10.74
N LEU A 110 -12.24 6.71 10.48
CA LEU A 110 -11.98 6.13 9.15
C LEU A 110 -10.77 6.75 8.42
N ARG A 111 -9.86 7.41 9.14
CA ARG A 111 -8.66 8.01 8.53
C ARG A 111 -7.55 7.00 8.41
N VAL A 112 -6.75 7.15 7.35
CA VAL A 112 -5.61 6.27 7.06
C VAL A 112 -4.30 6.96 7.41
N ARG A 113 -3.45 6.27 8.17
CA ARG A 113 -2.04 6.62 8.37
C ARG A 113 -1.16 5.62 7.62
N PHE A 114 -0.25 6.14 6.81
CA PHE A 114 0.69 5.36 6.03
C PHE A 114 2.02 5.23 6.75
N MET A 115 2.55 4.01 6.82
CA MET A 115 3.85 3.72 7.42
C MET A 115 4.65 2.85 6.47
N GLN A 116 5.79 3.36 6.05
CA GLN A 116 6.73 2.64 5.19
C GLN A 116 7.88 2.16 6.06
N LYS A 117 8.22 0.88 5.96
CA LYS A 117 9.39 0.35 6.67
C LYS A 117 10.64 0.61 5.83
N THR A 118 11.55 1.43 6.35
CA THR A 118 12.90 1.53 5.82
C THR A 118 13.74 0.39 6.40
N CYS A 119 14.58 -0.23 5.58
CA CYS A 119 15.55 -1.19 6.08
C CYS A 119 16.68 -0.44 6.82
N GLU A 120 16.95 -0.86 8.07
CA GLU A 120 18.10 -0.40 8.87
C GLU A 120 19.36 -1.24 8.60
#